data_AF-G8TWB3-F1
#
_entry.id   AF-G8TWB3-F1
#
_cell.length_a   1.000
_cell.length_b   1.000
_cell.length_c   1.000
_cell.angle_alpha   90.00
_cell.angle_beta   90.00
_cell.angle_gamma   90.00
#
_symmetry.space_group_name_H-M   'P 1'
#
loop_
_entity.id
_entity.type
_entity.pdbx_description
1 polymer ?
#
loop_
_entity_poly.entity_id
_entity_poly.type
_entity_poly.pdbx_seq_one_letter_code
_entity_poly.pdbx_strand_id
1 'polypeptide(L)'
;MGSLATGGGISVDLNAEICAVKKGFFRVLANMWIRILFARLRRDGFLNKAELISEVAERAGMTKKDAERAVNAVVESIEAALTKGDRVSLVGFGTFEVRERAARVGRNPRTGATLEISSSRVPAFKAGKALKESVAK
;
A
#
# COMPACT_ATOMS: atom_id res chain seq x y z
N MET A 1 -48.18 49.49 -53.83
CA MET A 1 -47.50 49.73 -55.12
C MET A 1 -46.04 49.34 -54.97
N GLY A 2 -45.54 48.47 -55.87
CA GLY A 2 -44.11 48.16 -56.07
C GLY A 2 -43.49 47.22 -55.01
N SER A 3 -43.20 45.92 -55.24
CA SER A 3 -42.34 45.31 -56.29
C SER A 3 -40.87 45.78 -56.11
N LEU A 4 -39.81 44.97 -55.96
CA LEU A 4 -39.49 43.58 -56.29
C LEU A 4 -38.14 43.17 -55.64
N ALA A 5 -37.98 41.86 -55.40
CA ALA A 5 -36.76 41.03 -55.46
C ALA A 5 -35.53 41.38 -54.57
N THR A 6 -34.91 40.44 -53.85
CA THR A 6 -34.02 39.40 -54.39
C THR A 6 -33.43 38.51 -53.27
N GLY A 7 -33.07 37.26 -53.61
CA GLY A 7 -32.10 36.40 -52.90
C GLY A 7 -32.65 35.63 -51.70
N GLY A 8 -32.65 34.30 -51.62
CA GLY A 8 -31.64 33.34 -52.10
C GLY A 8 -30.57 33.17 -51.01
N GLY A 9 -30.72 32.19 -50.11
CA GLY A 9 -29.77 32.00 -49.01
C GLY A 9 -30.17 30.97 -47.96
N ILE A 10 -30.21 29.71 -48.38
CA ILE A 10 -29.77 28.48 -47.67
C ILE A 10 -29.68 28.52 -46.13
N SER A 11 -30.50 27.67 -45.52
CA SER A 11 -30.22 26.72 -44.44
C SER A 11 -28.96 26.95 -43.59
N VAL A 12 -29.10 26.91 -42.27
CA VAL A 12 -28.55 25.81 -41.45
C VAL A 12 -29.05 25.90 -40.00
N ASP A 13 -29.50 24.75 -39.51
CA ASP A 13 -29.95 24.47 -38.15
C ASP A 13 -28.94 24.87 -37.07
N LEU A 14 -29.29 25.89 -36.28
CA LEU A 14 -28.49 26.36 -35.13
C LEU A 14 -28.39 25.35 -33.96
N ASN A 15 -28.98 24.16 -34.08
CA ASN A 15 -28.99 23.15 -33.01
C ASN A 15 -28.02 21.97 -33.22
N ALA A 16 -27.25 21.95 -34.31
CA ALA A 16 -26.25 20.90 -34.57
C ALA A 16 -24.82 21.28 -34.14
N GLU A 17 -24.47 22.58 -34.06
CA GLU A 17 -23.09 23.01 -33.77
C GLU A 17 -22.72 23.08 -32.28
N ILE A 18 -23.68 23.12 -31.35
CA ILE A 18 -23.39 23.14 -29.92
C ILE A 18 -22.95 21.74 -29.38
N CYS A 19 -23.21 20.67 -30.14
CA CYS A 19 -22.93 19.30 -29.71
C CYS A 19 -21.48 18.82 -30.01
N ALA A 20 -20.74 19.52 -30.89
CA ALA A 20 -19.41 19.09 -31.34
C ALA A 20 -18.24 19.65 -30.50
N VAL A 21 -18.40 20.81 -29.85
CA VAL A 21 -17.29 21.45 -29.10
C VAL A 21 -17.13 20.90 -27.67
N LYS A 22 -18.18 20.33 -27.06
CA LYS A 22 -18.09 19.72 -25.71
C LYS A 22 -17.55 18.28 -25.68
N LYS A 23 -17.45 17.59 -26.83
CA LYS A 23 -17.00 16.18 -26.90
C LYS A 23 -15.50 16.01 -27.16
N GLY A 24 -14.79 17.07 -27.59
CA GLY A 24 -13.34 17.04 -27.82
C GLY A 24 -12.51 17.34 -26.56
N PHE A 25 -13.00 18.21 -25.68
CA PHE A 25 -12.23 18.70 -24.53
C PHE A 25 -12.13 17.68 -23.38
N PHE A 26 -13.14 16.82 -23.23
CA PHE A 26 -13.16 15.80 -22.16
C PHE A 26 -12.26 14.59 -22.46
N ARG A 27 -11.80 14.42 -23.71
CA ARG A 27 -11.02 13.24 -24.14
C ARG A 27 -9.52 13.36 -23.84
N VAL A 28 -8.97 14.58 -23.77
CA VAL A 28 -7.57 14.82 -23.37
C VAL A 28 -7.45 14.90 -21.85
N LEU A 29 -8.43 15.48 -21.17
CA LEU A 29 -8.42 15.57 -19.71
C LEU A 29 -8.76 14.25 -19.02
N ALA A 30 -9.61 13.38 -19.59
CA ALA A 30 -9.84 12.04 -19.02
C ALA A 30 -8.58 11.16 -19.07
N ASN A 31 -7.78 11.23 -20.14
CA ASN A 31 -6.53 10.45 -20.24
C ASN A 31 -5.38 11.06 -19.42
N MET A 32 -5.37 12.37 -19.18
CA MET A 32 -4.36 13.00 -18.31
C MET A 32 -4.73 12.86 -16.83
N TRP A 33 -6.01 12.93 -16.47
CA TRP A 33 -6.49 12.66 -15.11
C TRP A 33 -6.49 11.19 -14.75
N ILE A 34 -6.72 10.25 -15.68
CA ILE A 34 -6.43 8.83 -15.44
C ILE A 34 -4.94 8.64 -15.24
N ARG A 35 -4.04 9.29 -15.99
CA ARG A 35 -2.59 9.16 -15.75
C ARG A 35 -2.10 9.81 -14.45
N ILE A 36 -2.74 10.87 -13.96
CA ILE A 36 -2.41 11.53 -12.68
C ILE A 36 -3.10 10.84 -11.49
N LEU A 37 -4.28 10.24 -11.68
CA LEU A 37 -4.99 9.44 -10.68
C LEU A 37 -4.51 7.97 -10.64
N PHE A 38 -3.98 7.42 -11.74
CA PHE A 38 -3.30 6.12 -11.81
C PHE A 38 -1.78 6.19 -11.55
N ALA A 39 -1.18 7.37 -11.43
CA ALA A 39 0.15 7.48 -10.80
C ALA A 39 0.08 7.23 -9.27
N ARG A 40 -1.13 7.18 -8.70
CA ARG A 40 -1.40 6.89 -7.28
C ARG A 40 -2.25 5.63 -7.06
N LEU A 41 -2.31 4.71 -8.02
CA LEU A 41 -3.05 3.45 -7.85
C LEU A 41 -2.16 2.25 -8.15
N ARG A 42 -1.88 1.51 -7.06
CA ARG A 42 -1.07 0.30 -6.96
C ARG A 42 0.34 0.39 -7.53
N ARG A 43 1.23 1.02 -6.76
CA ARG A 43 2.49 0.34 -6.51
C ARG A 43 2.15 -0.79 -5.54
N ASP A 44 1.99 -2.01 -6.03
CA ASP A 44 2.19 -3.19 -5.19
C ASP A 44 3.69 -3.21 -4.87
N GLY A 45 4.09 -2.31 -3.96
CA GLY A 45 5.46 -2.03 -3.58
C GLY A 45 5.93 -3.14 -2.67
N PHE A 46 6.36 -4.24 -3.28
CA PHE A 46 7.03 -5.32 -2.55
C PHE A 46 8.45 -4.87 -2.22
N LEU A 47 8.61 -4.20 -1.06
CA LEU A 47 9.91 -3.93 -0.47
C LEU A 47 10.54 -5.25 -0.01
N ASN A 48 11.34 -5.84 -0.89
CA ASN A 48 12.15 -6.99 -0.54
C ASN A 48 13.36 -6.54 0.32
N LYS A 49 14.10 -7.52 0.84
CA LYS A 49 15.27 -7.26 1.69
C LYS A 49 16.33 -6.37 0.99
N ALA A 50 16.54 -6.53 -0.32
CA ALA A 50 17.52 -5.76 -1.07
C ALA A 50 17.09 -4.29 -1.29
N GLU A 51 15.80 -4.06 -1.49
CA GLU A 51 15.24 -2.71 -1.58
C GLU A 51 15.32 -1.99 -0.22
N LEU A 52 15.02 -2.70 0.87
CA LEU A 52 15.19 -2.17 2.23
C LEU A 52 16.65 -1.79 2.52
N ILE A 53 17.61 -2.64 2.13
CA ILE A 53 19.04 -2.35 2.30
C ILE A 53 19.45 -1.10 1.52
N SER A 54 18.94 -0.94 0.29
CA SER A 54 19.27 0.23 -0.54
C SER A 54 18.70 1.52 0.08
N GLU A 55 17.45 1.51 0.54
CA GLU A 55 16.83 2.62 1.26
C GLU A 55 17.57 2.98 2.56
N VAL A 56 18.00 1.96 3.33
CA VAL A 56 18.78 2.19 4.56
C VAL A 56 20.15 2.77 4.24
N ALA A 57 20.84 2.27 3.21
CA ALA A 57 22.12 2.79 2.77
C ALA A 57 22.01 4.27 2.36
N GLU A 58 20.99 4.62 1.58
CA GLU A 58 20.75 5.99 1.13
C GLU A 58 20.39 6.93 2.29
N ARG A 59 19.48 6.52 3.18
CA ARG A 59 19.04 7.37 4.31
C ARG A 59 20.10 7.53 5.39
N ALA A 60 20.89 6.50 5.64
CA ALA A 60 21.93 6.52 6.67
C ALA A 60 23.31 6.92 6.13
N GLY A 61 23.45 7.16 4.82
CA GLY A 61 24.70 7.59 4.19
C GLY A 61 25.83 6.56 4.32
N MET A 62 25.50 5.27 4.40
CA MET A 62 26.46 4.19 4.61
C MET A 62 26.63 3.32 3.36
N THR A 63 27.69 2.52 3.32
CA THR A 63 27.89 1.61 2.18
C THR A 63 26.81 0.53 2.18
N LYS A 64 26.46 0.00 1.00
CA LYS A 64 25.46 -1.09 0.88
C LYS A 64 25.83 -2.32 1.72
N LYS A 65 27.14 -2.60 1.85
CA LYS A 65 27.64 -3.71 2.69
C LYS A 65 27.36 -3.46 4.17
N ASP A 66 27.60 -2.25 4.64
CA ASP A 66 27.36 -1.91 6.05
C ASP A 66 25.85 -1.83 6.35
N ALA A 67 25.05 -1.33 5.40
CA ALA A 67 23.58 -1.35 5.51
C ALA A 67 23.02 -2.77 5.59
N GLU A 68 23.53 -3.69 4.77
CA GLU A 68 23.16 -5.11 4.85
C GLU A 68 23.48 -5.71 6.22
N ARG A 69 24.71 -5.47 6.72
CA ARG A 69 25.13 -5.92 8.04
C ARG A 69 24.26 -5.32 9.15
N ALA A 70 23.94 -4.03 9.07
CA ALA A 70 23.11 -3.36 10.06
C ALA A 70 21.67 -3.91 10.08
N VAL A 71 21.04 -4.10 8.91
CA VAL A 71 19.70 -4.66 8.82
C VAL A 71 19.67 -6.10 9.34
N ASN A 72 20.64 -6.92 8.96
CA ASN A 72 20.75 -8.30 9.47
C ASN A 72 20.91 -8.32 10.99
N ALA A 73 21.81 -7.51 11.54
CA ALA A 73 22.05 -7.44 12.98
C ALA A 73 20.78 -7.03 13.77
N VAL A 74 19.97 -6.11 13.24
CA VAL A 74 18.69 -5.72 13.87
C VAL A 74 17.71 -6.90 13.88
N VAL A 75 17.55 -7.58 12.74
CA VAL A 75 16.65 -8.73 12.64
C VAL A 75 17.09 -9.85 13.59
N GLU A 76 18.36 -10.21 13.58
CA GLU A 76 18.94 -11.23 14.46
C GLU A 76 18.80 -10.87 15.94
N SER A 77 19.00 -9.59 16.31
CA SER A 77 18.83 -9.13 17.69
C SER A 77 17.37 -9.25 18.16
N ILE A 78 16.41 -8.95 17.29
CA ILE A 78 14.98 -9.12 17.58
C ILE A 78 14.64 -10.60 17.72
N GLU A 79 15.11 -11.45 16.80
CA GLU A 79 14.90 -12.91 16.87
C GLU A 79 15.49 -13.52 18.15
N ALA A 80 16.70 -13.11 18.53
CA ALA A 80 17.37 -13.58 19.74
C ALA A 80 16.61 -13.15 21.01
N ALA A 81 16.14 -11.90 21.06
CA ALA A 81 15.32 -11.40 22.17
C ALA A 81 13.99 -12.15 22.27
N LEU A 82 13.30 -12.37 21.14
CA LEU A 82 12.04 -13.10 21.12
C LEU A 82 12.22 -14.58 21.50
N THR A 83 13.34 -15.21 21.12
CA THR A 83 13.62 -16.60 21.52
C THR A 83 13.76 -16.76 23.03
N LYS A 84 14.33 -15.75 23.69
CA LYS A 84 14.45 -15.65 25.16
C LYS A 84 13.12 -15.34 25.85
N GLY A 85 12.12 -14.85 25.12
CA GLY A 85 10.84 -14.39 25.66
C GLY A 85 10.84 -12.91 26.07
N ASP A 86 11.89 -12.18 25.72
CA ASP A 86 12.01 -10.76 26.03
C ASP A 86 11.10 -9.92 25.14
N ARG A 87 10.74 -8.73 25.63
CA ARG A 87 9.95 -7.74 24.88
C ARG A 87 10.90 -6.70 24.32
N VAL A 88 10.78 -6.42 23.01
CA VAL A 88 11.57 -5.37 22.34
C VAL A 88 10.67 -4.20 22.02
N SER A 89 10.86 -3.08 22.69
CA SER A 89 10.14 -1.83 22.41
C SER A 89 10.99 -0.89 21.57
N LEU A 90 10.52 -0.57 20.37
CA LEU A 90 11.11 0.46 19.49
C LEU A 90 10.21 1.69 19.52
N VAL A 91 10.68 2.77 20.15
CA VAL A 91 9.94 4.03 20.24
C VAL A 91 9.62 4.54 18.83
N GLY A 92 8.35 4.83 18.56
CA GLY A 92 7.87 5.29 17.25
C GLY A 92 7.48 4.19 16.27
N PHE A 93 7.98 2.95 16.41
CA PHE A 93 7.65 1.84 15.53
C PHE A 93 6.63 0.88 16.16
N GLY A 94 6.92 0.39 17.37
CA GLY A 94 6.04 -0.56 18.07
C GLY A 94 6.75 -1.42 19.10
N THR A 95 6.07 -2.47 19.53
CA THR A 95 6.59 -3.43 20.51
C THR A 95 6.44 -4.84 19.97
N PHE A 96 7.54 -5.60 19.99
CA PHE A 96 7.55 -7.03 19.73
C PHE A 96 7.43 -7.77 21.07
N GLU A 97 6.46 -8.66 21.17
CA GLU A 97 6.20 -9.47 22.35
C GLU A 97 6.00 -10.93 21.93
N VAL A 98 6.40 -11.87 22.79
CA VAL A 98 6.01 -13.27 22.62
C VAL A 98 4.73 -13.50 23.41
N ARG A 99 3.69 -13.99 22.73
CA ARG A 99 2.46 -14.45 23.37
C ARG A 99 2.49 -15.95 23.49
N GLU A 100 2.22 -16.43 24.68
CA GLU A 100 1.99 -17.84 24.91
C GLU A 100 0.55 -18.18 24.58
N ARG A 101 0.36 -19.17 23.71
CA ARG A 101 -0.92 -19.83 23.52
C ARG A 101 -0.93 -21.06 24.40
N ALA A 102 -1.83 -21.06 25.38
CA ALA A 102 -2.01 -22.19 26.27
C ALA A 102 -2.31 -23.48 25.48
N ALA A 103 -1.83 -24.60 26.01
CA ALA A 103 -2.15 -25.90 25.45
C ALA A 103 -3.65 -26.10 25.47
N ARG A 104 -4.19 -26.56 24.34
CA ARG A 104 -5.62 -26.86 24.24
C ARG A 104 -5.82 -28.17 23.54
N VAL A 105 -6.89 -28.83 23.93
CA VAL A 105 -7.28 -30.11 23.37
C VAL A 105 -8.03 -29.85 22.07
N GLY A 106 -7.41 -30.17 20.95
CA GLY A 106 -8.04 -30.19 19.63
C GLY A 106 -8.61 -31.57 19.34
N ARG A 107 -9.64 -31.64 18.50
CA ARG A 107 -10.18 -32.91 18.01
C ARG A 107 -9.95 -32.99 16.51
N ASN A 108 -9.37 -34.10 16.04
CA ASN A 108 -9.16 -34.28 14.61
C ASN A 108 -10.53 -34.45 13.91
N PRO A 109 -10.90 -33.59 12.96
CA PRO A 109 -12.22 -33.65 12.31
C PRO A 109 -12.49 -34.97 11.58
N ARG A 110 -11.43 -35.70 11.17
CA ARG A 110 -11.55 -36.91 10.36
C ARG A 110 -11.50 -38.20 11.18
N THR A 111 -10.86 -38.20 12.35
CA THR A 111 -10.63 -39.42 13.16
C THR A 111 -11.20 -39.35 14.56
N GLY A 112 -11.69 -38.19 15.02
CA GLY A 112 -12.27 -38.01 16.34
C GLY A 112 -11.28 -38.11 17.51
N ALA A 113 -10.02 -38.44 17.21
CA ALA A 113 -8.94 -38.56 18.18
C ALA A 113 -8.61 -37.19 18.81
N THR A 114 -8.36 -37.24 20.11
CA THR A 114 -7.95 -36.11 20.94
C THR A 114 -6.48 -35.81 20.66
N LEU A 115 -6.18 -34.62 20.14
CA LEU A 115 -4.83 -34.12 19.91
C LEU A 115 -4.55 -33.00 20.90
N GLU A 116 -3.59 -33.21 21.78
CA GLU A 116 -3.05 -32.14 22.60
C GLU A 116 -2.18 -31.23 21.73
N ILE A 117 -2.65 -30.00 21.50
CA ILE A 117 -1.83 -28.98 20.84
C ILE A 117 -0.99 -28.35 21.95
N SER A 118 0.32 -28.63 21.94
CA SER A 118 1.26 -28.11 22.93
C SER A 118 1.27 -26.58 22.99
N SER A 119 1.69 -26.03 24.13
CA SER A 119 1.79 -24.58 24.30
C SER A 119 2.74 -24.01 23.25
N SER A 120 2.24 -23.09 22.42
CA SER A 120 3.04 -22.47 21.37
C SER A 120 3.34 -21.03 21.71
N ARG A 121 4.60 -20.65 21.55
CA ARG A 121 5.06 -19.26 21.63
C ARG A 121 4.86 -18.62 20.26
N VAL A 122 4.08 -17.55 20.19
CA VAL A 122 3.78 -16.86 18.96
C VAL A 122 4.29 -15.42 19.05
N PRO A 123 5.15 -14.96 18.14
CA PRO A 123 5.55 -13.56 18.10
C PRO A 123 4.35 -12.70 17.72
N ALA A 124 4.13 -11.63 18.48
CA ALA A 124 3.13 -10.62 18.21
C ALA A 124 3.81 -9.25 18.10
N PHE A 125 3.47 -8.51 17.05
CA PHE A 125 3.91 -7.13 16.87
C PHE A 125 2.74 -6.19 17.16
N LYS A 126 2.92 -5.31 18.15
CA LYS A 126 2.01 -4.22 18.45
C LYS A 126 2.56 -2.94 17.82
N ALA A 127 1.95 -2.50 16.71
CA ALA A 127 2.30 -1.23 16.09
C ALA A 127 2.07 -0.06 17.06
N GLY A 128 3.07 0.81 17.17
CA GLY A 128 3.03 2.01 18.00
C GLY A 128 2.08 3.07 17.43
N LYS A 129 1.69 4.05 18.26
CA LYS A 129 0.80 5.14 17.87
C LYS A 129 1.35 5.94 16.67
N ALA A 130 2.64 6.28 16.72
CA ALA A 130 3.30 7.04 15.65
C ALA A 130 3.28 6.33 14.28
N LEU A 131 3.47 5.01 14.24
CA LEU A 131 3.38 4.24 13.01
C LEU A 131 1.95 4.22 12.45
N LYS A 132 0.94 4.03 13.32
CA LYS A 132 -0.47 4.06 12.92
C LYS A 132 -0.89 5.41 12.36
N GLU A 133 -0.48 6.51 12.99
CA GLU A 133 -0.77 7.87 12.53
C GLU A 133 -0.06 8.20 11.21
N SER A 134 1.16 7.71 11.02
CA SER A 134 1.91 7.93 9.77
C SER A 134 1.31 7.18 8.58
N VAL A 135 0.70 6.01 8.81
CA VAL A 135 0.08 5.18 7.76
C VAL A 135 -1.37 5.59 7.47
N ALA A 136 -2.10 6.13 8.45
CA ALA A 136 -3.50 6.53 8.30
C ALA A 136 -3.70 7.90 7.61
N LYS A 137 -2.68 8.42 6.93
CA LYS A 137 -2.68 9.75 6.30
C LYS A 137 -3.10 9.73 4.83
#